data_AF-A0A7J9VIK0-F1
#
_entry.id   AF-A0A7J9VIK0-F1
#
_cell.length_a   1.000
_cell.length_b   1.000
_cell.length_c   1.000
_cell.angle_alpha   90.00
_cell.angle_beta   90.00
_cell.angle_gamma   90.00
#
_symmetry.space_group_name_H-M   'P 1'
#
loop_
_entity.id
_entity.type
_entity.pdbx_description
1 polymer ?
#
loop_
_entity_poly.entity_id
_entity_poly.type
_entity_poly.pdbx_seq_one_letter_code
_entity_poly.pdbx_strand_id
1 'polypeptide(L)' 'WAADLYNRARTRGHDHPHAVRILARAWLFVIWHCWQDHIAYDPTKHNALQRLLNPNQQAA' A
#
# COMPACT_ATOMS: atom_id res chain seq x y z
N TRP A 1 1.08 -5.57 3.38
CA TRP A 1 0.40 -4.40 2.79
C TRP A 1 -0.22 -4.69 1.43
N ALA A 2 0.55 -5.03 0.40
CA ALA A 2 0.00 -5.29 -0.95
C ALA A 2 -1.12 -6.35 -0.97
N ALA A 3 -0.88 -7.51 -0.33
CA ALA A 3 -1.88 -8.57 -0.22
C ALA A 3 -3.14 -8.13 0.56
N ASP A 4 -2.95 -7.39 1.65
CA ASP A 4 -4.04 -6.84 2.44
C ASP A 4 -4.85 -5.77 1.68
N LEU A 5 -4.20 -4.90 0.90
CA LEU A 5 -4.86 -3.93 0.03
C LEU A 5 -5.71 -4.63 -1.05
N TYR A 6 -5.17 -5.68 -1.66
CA TYR A 6 -5.89 -6.51 -2.62
C TYR A 6 -7.09 -7.23 -1.99
N ASN A 7 -6.89 -7.84 -0.81
CA ASN A 7 -7.94 -8.53 -0.08
C ASN A 7 -9.04 -7.56 0.34
N ARG A 8 -8.71 -6.37 0.86
CA ARG A 8 -9.70 -5.33 1.19
C ARG A 8 -10.51 -4.90 -0.02
N ALA A 9 -9.89 -4.76 -1.19
CA ALA A 9 -10.61 -4.45 -2.43
C ALA A 9 -11.57 -5.59 -2.82
N ARG A 10 -11.14 -6.85 -2.70
CA ARG A 10 -11.98 -8.02 -2.96
C ARG A 10 -13.13 -8.18 -1.96
N THR A 11 -12.88 -7.95 -0.67
CA THR A 11 -13.91 -8.01 0.39
C THR A 11 -14.99 -6.95 0.20
N ARG A 12 -14.65 -5.80 -0.39
CA ARG A 12 -15.63 -4.76 -0.75
C ARG A 12 -16.52 -5.10 -1.95
N GLY A 13 -16.34 -6.28 -2.55
CA GLY A 13 -17.12 -6.72 -3.70
C GLY A 13 -16.59 -6.21 -5.04
N HIS A 14 -15.39 -5.60 -5.09
CA HIS A 14 -14.80 -5.20 -6.36
C HIS A 14 -14.29 -6.40 -7.16
N ASP A 15 -14.48 -6.34 -8.48
CA ASP A 15 -13.94 -7.33 -9.41
C ASP A 15 -12.41 -7.38 -9.38
N HIS A 16 -11.85 -8.53 -9.75
CA HIS A 16 -10.41 -8.74 -9.78
C HIS A 16 -9.63 -7.65 -10.57
N PRO A 17 -10.06 -7.20 -11.76
CA PRO A 17 -9.37 -6.14 -12.48
C PRO A 17 -9.37 -4.80 -11.73
N HIS A 18 -10.42 -4.52 -10.97
CA HIS A 18 -10.51 -3.30 -10.17
C HIS A 18 -9.55 -3.38 -8.97
N ALA A 19 -9.53 -4.51 -8.27
CA ALA A 19 -8.62 -4.75 -7.16
C ALA A 19 -7.14 -4.65 -7.58
N VAL A 20 -6.79 -5.20 -8.75
CA VAL A 20 -5.43 -5.10 -9.31
C VAL A 20 -5.07 -3.66 -9.67
N ARG A 21 -5.99 -2.87 -10.24
CA ARG A 21 -5.75 -1.45 -10.55
C ARG A 21 -5.46 -0.62 -9.29
N ILE A 22 -6.17 -0.87 -8.19
CA ILE A 22 -5.91 -0.21 -6.91
C ILE A 22 -4.49 -0.53 -6.42
N LEU A 23 -4.12 -1.81 -6.46
CA LEU A 23 -2.78 -2.26 -6.06
C LEU A 23 -1.69 -1.62 -6.94
N ALA A 24 -1.87 -1.64 -8.27
CA ALA A 24 -0.92 -1.08 -9.23
C ALA A 24 -0.74 0.43 -9.03
N ARG A 25 -1.83 1.18 -8.83
CA ARG A 25 -1.77 2.63 -8.57
C ARG A 25 -0.96 2.95 -7.31
N ALA A 26 -1.12 2.15 -6.27
CA ALA A 26 -0.42 2.35 -5.00
C ALA A 26 1.10 2.08 -5.15
N TRP A 27 1.48 1.03 -5.86
CA TRP A 27 2.89 0.75 -6.19
C TRP A 27 3.52 1.78 -7.12
N LEU A 28 2.76 2.25 -8.11
CA LEU A 28 3.23 3.28 -9.03
C LEU A 28 3.62 4.56 -8.27
N PHE A 29 2.84 4.94 -7.26
CA PHE A 29 3.14 6.11 -6.42
C PHE A 29 4.43 5.93 -5.61
N VAL A 30 4.67 4.74 -5.07
CA VAL A 30 5.90 4.41 -4.33
C VAL A 30 7.13 4.48 -5.24
N ILE A 31 7.06 3.85 -6.41
CA ILE A 31 8.16 3.85 -7.39
C ILE A 31 8.43 5.27 -7.88
N TRP A 32 7.37 6.03 -8.18
CA TRP A 32 7.49 7.42 -8.60
C TRP A 32 8.20 8.27 -7.53
N HIS A 33 7.87 8.12 -6.25
CA HIS A 33 8.51 8.87 -5.18
C HIS A 33 9.98 8.46 -5.00
N CYS A 34 10.28 7.14 -5.06
CA CYS A 34 11.67 6.65 -5.01
C CYS A 34 12.51 7.22 -6.16
N TRP A 35 11.91 7.33 -7.35
CA TRP A 35 12.57 7.93 -8.52
C TRP A 35 12.75 9.44 -8.36
N GLN A 36 11.71 10.15 -7.94
CA GLN A 36 11.73 11.61 -7.78
C GLN A 36 12.74 12.08 -6.72
N ASP A 37 12.81 11.37 -5.59
CA ASP A 37 13.69 11.74 -4.48
C ASP A 37 15.09 11.15 -4.61
N HIS A 38 15.32 10.27 -5.61
CA HIS A 38 16.54 9.47 -5.76
C HIS A 38 16.89 8.64 -4.51
N ILE A 39 15.88 8.16 -3.80
CA ILE A 39 16.04 7.36 -2.58
C ILE A 39 15.59 5.92 -2.84
N ALA A 40 16.36 4.96 -2.35
CA ALA A 40 15.96 3.56 -2.36
C ALA A 40 14.68 3.35 -1.53
N TYR A 41 13.86 2.37 -1.93
CA TYR A 41 12.64 2.06 -1.20
C TYR A 41 12.92 1.75 0.27
N ASP A 42 12.37 2.58 1.16
CA ASP A 42 12.48 2.43 2.60
C ASP A 42 11.13 2.00 3.21
N PRO A 43 11.02 0.76 3.71
CA PRO A 43 9.78 0.25 4.29
C PRO A 43 9.38 0.96 5.59
N THR A 44 10.29 1.68 6.25
CA THR A 44 9.98 2.45 7.48
C THR A 44 9.15 3.70 7.17
N LYS A 45 9.39 4.35 6.02
CA LYS A 45 8.63 5.52 5.55
C LYS A 45 7.28 5.15 4.94
N HIS A 46 7.06 3.86 4.66
CA HIS A 46 5.82 3.38 4.09
C HIS A 46 4.71 3.32 5.15
N ASN A 47 4.09 4.47 5.43
CA ASN A 47 3.03 4.63 6.45
C ASN A 47 1.91 3.59 6.39
N ALA A 48 1.49 3.18 5.19
CA ALA A 48 0.43 2.18 5.03
C ALA A 48 0.89 0.75 5.37
N LEU A 49 2.18 0.44 5.17
CA LEU A 49 2.81 -0.78 5.68
C LEU A 49 2.99 -0.70 7.19
N GLN A 50 3.46 0.44 7.71
CA GLN A 50 3.63 0.67 9.15
C GLN A 50 2.32 0.49 9.93
N ARG A 51 1.18 0.97 9.40
CA ARG A 51 -0.14 0.73 10.03
C ARG A 51 -0.53 -0.74 10.13
N LEU A 52 -0.09 -1.58 9.19
CA LEU A 52 -0.36 -3.02 9.23
C LEU A 52 0.60 -3.76 10.16
N LEU A 53 1.84 -3.29 10.27
CA LEU A 53 2.84 -3.85 11.17
C LEU A 53 2.60 -3.45 12.63
N ASN A 54 2.11 -2.22 12.84
CA ASN A 54 1.84 -1.64 14.16
C ASN A 54 0.35 -1.28 14.31
N PRO A 55 -0.55 -2.28 14.37
CA PRO A 55 -1.99 -2.04 14.54
C PRO A 55 -2.33 -1.31 15.86
N ASN A 56 -1.47 -1.39 16.88
CA ASN A 56 -1.68 -0.79 18.19
C ASN A 56 -1.35 0.72 18.26
N GLN A 57 -0.71 1.32 17.24
CA GLN A 57 -0.38 2.75 17.24
C GLN A 57 -1.57 3.67 16.89
N GLN A 58 -2.75 3.10 16.62
CA GLN A 58 -3.97 3.85 16.30
C GLN A 58 -4.90 4.09 17.52
N ALA A 59 -4.56 3.55 18.70
CA ALA A 59 -5.42 3.55 19.88
C ALA A 59 -5.00 4.53 20.99
N ALA A 60 -4.18 5.54 20.69
CA ALA A 60 -3.73 6.57 21.63
C ALA A 60 -4.15 7.97 21.17
#